data_AF-A0AAN6N1Q3-F1
#
_entry.id   AF-A0AAN6N1Q3-F1
#
_cell.length_a   1.000
_cell.length_b   1.000
_cell.length_c   1.000
_cell.angle_alpha   90.00
_cell.angle_beta   90.00
_cell.angle_gamma   90.00
#
_symmetry.space_group_name_H-M   'P 1'
#
loop_
_entity.id
_entity.type
_entity.pdbx_description
1 polymer ?
#
loop_
_entity_poly.entity_id
_entity_poly.type
_entity_poly.pdbx_seq_one_letter_code
_entity_poly.pdbx_strand_id
1 'polypeptide(L)'
;MEDAYRGNMTLLPCDTPRQTQDYISSLPVSPKNPWILQQFIPGNTEYCTHALVVRGAVKVFAACPSSEMQMHYSSISVSRPDGPGQAMLDFTRNFLARCEDGVGMTGHLSFDFMVDSTTGEMYAIECNPRAHTAVVLFSRPGPEMRAMVRAYLAALDPFSQTDNERADTGAHRIVAPPDTATPPGYYWIGHDLVEYVLDPLWRLITFRLGVVAVVDCVWEFAGRAMRWKEGTFEVWDPLPFFVLYHVYWPVAIFMAWWEGRRWSKLNVSTTKMFAC
;
A
#
# COMPACT_ATOMS: atom_id res chain seq x y z
N MET A 1 18.03 1.57 3.52
CA MET A 1 17.09 2.12 4.52
C MET A 1 16.89 1.03 5.54
N GLU A 2 17.41 1.21 6.76
CA GLU A 2 17.27 0.21 7.81
C GLU A 2 15.82 0.24 8.32
N ASP A 3 15.01 -0.78 7.96
CA ASP A 3 13.63 -0.89 8.42
C ASP A 3 13.52 -1.20 9.93
N ALA A 4 14.66 -1.42 10.62
CA ALA A 4 14.72 -1.83 12.02
C ALA A 4 13.97 -0.86 12.96
N TYR A 5 13.93 0.43 12.63
CA TYR A 5 13.29 1.46 13.43
C TYR A 5 11.89 1.86 12.93
N ARG A 6 11.43 1.31 11.78
CA ARG A 6 10.12 1.66 11.20
C ARG A 6 8.95 1.30 12.12
N GLY A 7 9.11 0.27 12.96
CA GLY A 7 8.11 -0.12 13.96
C GLY A 7 8.22 0.59 15.31
N ASN A 8 9.15 1.54 15.46
CA ASN A 8 9.35 2.26 16.72
C ASN A 8 8.35 3.41 16.83
N MET A 9 7.28 3.19 17.59
CA MET A 9 6.17 4.13 17.79
C MET A 9 6.23 4.84 19.16
N THR A 10 7.41 5.00 19.76
CA THR A 10 7.54 5.71 21.04
C THR A 10 7.07 7.15 20.90
N LEU A 11 6.04 7.53 21.67
CA LEU A 11 5.55 8.89 21.72
C LEU A 11 6.45 9.75 22.60
N LEU A 12 6.68 10.99 22.16
CA LEU A 12 7.44 11.98 22.89
C LEU A 12 6.53 13.18 23.27
N PRO A 13 6.78 13.83 24.42
CA PRO A 13 7.78 13.45 25.43
C PRO A 13 7.39 12.16 26.17
N CYS A 14 8.38 11.45 26.71
CA CYS A 14 8.14 10.38 27.68
C CYS A 14 7.64 10.96 29.02
N ASP A 15 7.29 10.10 29.98
CA ASP A 15 6.73 10.50 31.28
C ASP A 15 7.60 11.52 32.05
N THR A 16 8.92 11.49 31.85
CA THR A 16 9.85 12.46 32.44
C THR A 16 10.82 13.05 31.40
N PRO A 17 11.31 14.29 31.61
CA PRO A 17 12.35 14.88 30.77
C PRO A 17 13.62 14.02 30.69
N ARG A 18 14.01 13.38 31.80
CA ARG A 18 15.18 12.51 31.86
C ARG A 18 15.00 11.27 30.98
N GLN A 19 13.85 10.59 31.07
CA GLN A 19 13.57 9.44 30.18
C GLN A 19 13.54 9.84 28.71
N THR A 20 13.00 11.02 28.39
CA THR A 20 13.03 11.55 27.02
C THR A 20 14.46 11.75 26.53
N GLN A 21 15.32 12.35 27.37
CA GLN A 21 16.74 12.55 27.06
C GLN A 21 17.48 11.21 26.88
N ASP A 22 17.28 10.26 27.80
CA ASP A 22 17.89 8.94 27.76
C ASP A 22 17.47 8.18 26.50
N TYR A 23 16.17 8.22 26.14
CA TYR A 23 15.64 7.61 24.93
C TYR A 23 16.24 8.23 23.66
N ILE A 24 16.18 9.55 23.50
CA ILE A 24 16.73 10.23 22.32
C ILE A 24 18.24 9.96 22.17
N SER A 25 18.97 9.95 23.28
CA SER A 25 20.41 9.67 23.29
C SER A 25 20.76 8.23 22.91
N SER A 26 19.80 7.30 23.01
CA SER A 26 19.99 5.91 22.60
C SER A 26 19.83 5.69 21.09
N LEU A 27 19.20 6.64 20.38
CA LEU A 27 18.97 6.54 18.94
C LEU A 27 20.25 6.88 18.17
N PRO A 28 20.57 6.16 17.08
CA PRO A 28 21.78 6.39 16.28
C PRO A 28 21.64 7.61 15.34
N VAL A 29 21.23 8.76 15.88
CA VAL A 29 21.03 10.00 15.12
C VAL A 29 22.38 10.59 14.73
N SER A 30 22.60 10.81 13.44
CA SER A 30 23.82 11.47 12.95
C SER A 30 23.55 12.18 11.62
N PRO A 31 24.45 13.05 11.14
CA PRO A 31 24.31 13.63 9.81
C PRO A 31 24.25 12.57 8.68
N LYS A 32 24.81 11.38 8.90
CA LYS A 32 24.73 10.24 7.97
C LYS A 32 23.48 9.38 8.14
N ASN A 33 22.79 9.51 9.28
CA ASN A 33 21.56 8.82 9.62
C ASN A 33 20.60 9.84 10.26
N PRO A 34 20.04 10.78 9.46
CA PRO A 34 19.14 11.80 9.98
C PRO A 34 17.80 11.18 10.36
N TRP A 35 17.21 11.68 11.44
CA TRP A 35 15.89 11.27 11.92
C TRP A 35 14.89 12.41 11.72
N ILE A 36 13.63 12.04 11.49
CA ILE A 36 12.51 12.98 11.41
C ILE A 36 11.66 12.76 12.66
N LEU A 37 11.45 13.83 13.44
CA LEU A 37 10.44 13.83 14.49
C LEU A 37 9.11 14.26 13.87
N GLN A 38 8.10 13.40 13.91
CA GLN A 38 6.79 13.66 13.35
C GLN A 38 5.74 13.71 14.46
N GLN A 39 4.71 14.53 14.25
CA GLN A 39 3.52 14.52 15.10
C GLN A 39 2.82 13.16 14.98
N PHE A 40 2.37 12.62 16.11
CA PHE A 40 1.51 11.45 16.11
C PHE A 40 0.08 11.82 15.71
N ILE A 41 -0.46 11.11 14.72
CA ILE A 41 -1.81 11.32 14.21
C ILE A 41 -2.72 10.22 14.77
N PRO A 42 -3.72 10.54 15.62
CA PRO A 42 -4.60 9.54 16.22
C PRO A 42 -5.66 9.06 15.23
N GLY A 43 -6.05 7.79 15.31
CA GLY A 43 -7.25 7.30 14.60
C GLY A 43 -7.07 6.06 13.74
N ASN A 44 -5.83 5.60 13.52
CA ASN A 44 -5.49 4.40 12.74
C ASN A 44 -6.20 4.29 11.37
N THR A 45 -6.60 5.43 10.79
CA THR A 45 -7.24 5.48 9.48
C THR A 45 -6.18 5.89 8.48
N GLU A 46 -5.68 4.92 7.73
CA GLU A 46 -4.61 5.11 6.77
C GLU A 46 -5.14 4.84 5.35
N TYR A 47 -4.62 5.58 4.37
CA TYR A 47 -4.90 5.39 2.95
C TYR A 47 -3.59 5.37 2.19
N CYS A 48 -3.53 4.61 1.11
CA CYS A 48 -2.41 4.63 0.18
C CYS A 48 -2.90 4.84 -1.24
N THR A 49 -2.01 5.33 -2.08
CA THR A 49 -2.32 5.69 -3.47
C THR A 49 -1.35 5.09 -4.46
N HIS A 50 -1.79 5.01 -5.70
CA HIS A 50 -0.95 4.70 -6.85
C HIS A 50 -1.25 5.67 -7.98
N ALA A 51 -0.26 6.44 -8.42
CA ALA A 51 -0.38 7.27 -9.60
C ALA A 51 0.64 6.86 -10.68
N LEU A 52 0.17 6.86 -11.94
CA LEU A 52 1.03 7.00 -13.10
C LEU A 52 1.04 8.46 -13.53
N VAL A 53 2.22 9.06 -13.55
CA VAL A 53 2.46 10.42 -14.05
C VAL A 53 3.15 10.30 -15.40
N VAL A 54 2.66 11.03 -16.40
CA VAL A 54 3.29 11.13 -17.71
C VAL A 54 3.44 12.60 -18.04
N ARG A 55 4.69 13.07 -18.11
CA ARG A 55 5.05 14.47 -18.40
C ARG A 55 4.30 15.46 -17.51
N GLY A 56 4.36 15.23 -16.20
CA GLY A 56 3.71 16.03 -15.16
C GLY A 56 2.20 15.86 -15.03
N ALA A 57 1.54 15.12 -15.92
CA ALA A 57 0.11 14.86 -15.83
C ALA A 57 -0.19 13.50 -15.20
N VAL A 58 -1.01 13.47 -14.16
CA VAL A 58 -1.58 12.22 -13.61
C VAL A 58 -2.51 11.59 -14.64
N LYS A 59 -2.19 10.38 -15.12
CA LYS A 59 -2.97 9.65 -16.13
C LYS A 59 -3.75 8.47 -15.53
N VAL A 60 -3.18 7.81 -14.54
CA VAL A 60 -3.80 6.70 -13.80
C VAL A 60 -3.74 7.03 -12.33
N PHE A 61 -4.82 6.79 -11.61
CA PHE A 61 -4.87 7.00 -10.17
C PHE A 61 -5.74 5.96 -9.47
N ALA A 62 -5.23 5.35 -8.41
CA ALA A 62 -5.99 4.52 -7.50
C ALA A 62 -5.73 4.98 -6.06
N ALA A 63 -6.76 4.88 -5.24
CA ALA A 63 -6.69 5.08 -3.80
C ALA A 63 -7.36 3.90 -3.10
N CYS A 64 -6.85 3.50 -1.95
CA CYS A 64 -7.41 2.42 -1.14
C CYS A 64 -7.11 2.63 0.36
N PRO A 65 -7.88 1.99 1.26
CA PRO A 65 -7.48 1.88 2.66
C PRO A 65 -6.10 1.22 2.76
N SER A 66 -5.31 1.66 3.73
CA SER A 66 -3.97 1.16 4.02
C SER A 66 -3.92 0.57 5.43
N SER A 67 -2.85 -0.17 5.71
CA SER A 67 -2.46 -0.63 7.04
C SER A 67 -0.94 -0.84 7.08
N GLU A 68 -0.39 -1.00 8.29
CA GLU A 68 1.03 -1.27 8.49
C GLU A 68 1.56 -2.43 7.61
N MET A 69 0.73 -3.48 7.45
CA MET A 69 1.04 -4.66 6.64
C MET A 69 -0.02 -4.83 5.55
N GLN A 70 0.09 -4.01 4.51
CA GLN A 70 -0.92 -3.90 3.46
C GLN A 70 -1.08 -5.17 2.60
N MET A 71 -2.04 -6.03 2.98
CA MET A 71 -2.40 -7.28 2.28
C MET A 71 -3.79 -7.27 1.65
N HIS A 72 -4.59 -6.24 1.87
CA HIS A 72 -5.97 -6.16 1.37
C HIS A 72 -6.19 -4.84 0.63
N TYR A 73 -6.63 -4.93 -0.62
CA TYR A 73 -6.82 -3.74 -1.46
C TYR A 73 -8.25 -3.67 -1.94
N SER A 74 -8.92 -2.56 -1.64
CA SER A 74 -10.24 -2.20 -2.14
C SER A 74 -10.22 -0.78 -2.66
N SER A 75 -10.90 -0.52 -3.76
CA SER A 75 -10.87 0.81 -4.39
C SER A 75 -11.71 1.82 -3.61
N ILE A 76 -11.14 3.00 -3.39
CA ILE A 76 -11.87 4.21 -3.00
C ILE A 76 -12.19 5.00 -4.25
N SER A 77 -13.45 5.44 -4.36
CA SER A 77 -13.90 6.26 -5.48
C SER A 77 -13.14 7.60 -5.52
N VAL A 78 -12.65 7.95 -6.70
CA VAL A 78 -12.01 9.23 -7.00
C VAL A 78 -12.94 10.14 -7.81
N SER A 79 -14.19 9.71 -8.03
CA SER A 79 -15.19 10.47 -8.78
C SER A 79 -16.14 11.25 -7.86
N ARG A 80 -16.07 11.03 -6.54
CA ARG A 80 -16.85 11.74 -5.54
C ARG A 80 -16.13 13.05 -5.17
N PRO A 81 -16.69 14.23 -5.50
CA PRO A 81 -15.99 15.52 -5.31
C PRO A 81 -15.48 15.73 -3.88
N ASP A 82 -16.31 15.40 -2.87
CA ASP A 82 -15.97 15.57 -1.46
C ASP A 82 -15.43 14.27 -0.82
N GLY A 83 -15.03 13.29 -1.65
CA GLY A 83 -14.55 11.99 -1.20
C GLY A 83 -13.04 11.97 -0.93
N PRO A 84 -12.56 11.07 -0.04
CA PRO A 84 -11.14 10.96 0.27
C PRO A 84 -10.28 10.62 -0.96
N GLY A 85 -10.80 9.84 -1.90
CA GLY A 85 -10.12 9.52 -3.17
C GLY A 85 -9.83 10.76 -4.03
N GLN A 86 -10.79 11.68 -4.12
CA GLN A 86 -10.63 12.92 -4.87
C GLN A 86 -9.65 13.87 -4.16
N ALA A 87 -9.73 13.99 -2.82
CA ALA A 87 -8.79 14.80 -2.04
C ALA A 87 -7.33 14.33 -2.22
N MET A 88 -7.09 13.01 -2.18
CA MET A 88 -5.76 12.43 -2.41
C MET A 88 -5.25 12.65 -3.85
N LEU A 89 -6.14 12.60 -4.84
CA LEU A 89 -5.81 12.92 -6.22
C LEU A 89 -5.42 14.40 -6.38
N ASP A 90 -6.18 15.31 -5.77
CA ASP A 90 -5.89 16.73 -5.83
C ASP A 90 -4.60 17.07 -5.09
N PHE A 91 -4.32 16.43 -3.96
CA PHE A 91 -3.01 16.50 -3.31
C PHE A 91 -1.88 16.11 -4.28
N THR A 92 -2.03 14.97 -4.96
CA THR A 92 -1.02 14.46 -5.92
C THR A 92 -0.77 15.44 -7.07
N ARG A 93 -1.83 16.03 -7.62
CA ARG A 93 -1.74 17.06 -8.67
C ARG A 93 -1.07 18.34 -8.16
N ASN A 94 -1.47 18.80 -6.98
CA ASN A 94 -0.92 20.00 -6.35
C ASN A 94 0.56 19.82 -5.99
N PHE A 95 0.95 18.63 -5.55
CA PHE A 95 2.34 18.28 -5.32
C PHE A 95 3.15 18.40 -6.61
N LEU A 96 2.71 17.73 -7.69
CA LEU A 96 3.38 17.80 -8.99
C LEU A 96 3.49 19.23 -9.53
N ALA A 97 2.43 20.03 -9.40
CA ALA A 97 2.43 21.42 -9.86
C ALA A 97 3.43 22.32 -9.11
N ARG A 98 3.83 21.94 -7.89
CA ARG A 98 4.79 22.68 -7.06
C ARG A 98 6.22 22.12 -7.13
N CYS A 99 6.41 20.93 -7.71
CA CYS A 99 7.73 20.37 -7.93
C CYS A 99 8.48 21.16 -9.02
N GLU A 100 9.74 21.49 -8.78
CA GLU A 100 10.59 22.24 -9.73
C GLU A 100 10.68 21.56 -11.10
N ASP A 101 10.76 20.23 -11.13
CA ASP A 101 10.74 19.39 -12.34
C ASP A 101 9.42 18.61 -12.48
N GLY A 102 8.33 19.16 -11.95
CA GLY A 102 7.00 18.53 -11.99
C GLY A 102 6.53 18.24 -13.42
N VAL A 103 6.84 19.15 -14.36
CA VAL A 103 6.49 19.03 -15.79
C VAL A 103 7.30 17.93 -16.48
N GLY A 104 8.55 17.69 -16.05
CA GLY A 104 9.40 16.62 -16.58
C GLY A 104 9.05 15.23 -16.02
N MET A 105 8.36 15.17 -14.88
CA MET A 105 8.09 13.92 -14.17
C MET A 105 7.32 12.90 -15.02
N THR A 106 7.93 11.74 -15.24
CA THR A 106 7.29 10.57 -15.87
C THR A 106 7.68 9.33 -15.08
N GLY A 107 6.68 8.58 -14.62
CA GLY A 107 6.88 7.41 -13.78
C GLY A 107 5.75 7.25 -12.78
N HIS A 108 6.09 6.68 -11.62
CA HIS A 108 5.12 6.39 -10.57
C HIS A 108 5.31 7.32 -9.38
N LEU A 109 4.19 7.73 -8.81
CA LEU A 109 4.16 8.55 -7.61
C LEU A 109 3.05 8.04 -6.70
N SER A 110 3.41 7.60 -5.51
CA SER A 110 2.49 7.05 -4.52
C SER A 110 2.66 7.79 -3.21
N PHE A 111 1.54 8.10 -2.56
CA PHE A 111 1.50 8.72 -1.25
C PHE A 111 0.69 7.86 -0.29
N ASP A 112 1.16 7.84 0.95
CA ASP A 112 0.43 7.31 2.09
C ASP A 112 -0.10 8.47 2.92
N PHE A 113 -1.33 8.33 3.42
CA PHE A 113 -2.05 9.35 4.14
C PHE A 113 -2.60 8.79 5.44
N MET A 114 -2.66 9.62 6.48
CA MET A 114 -3.39 9.34 7.71
C MET A 114 -4.48 10.37 7.93
N VAL A 115 -5.62 9.93 8.48
CA VAL A 115 -6.69 10.81 8.92
C VAL A 115 -6.69 10.90 10.44
N ASP A 116 -6.64 12.13 10.93
CA ASP A 116 -6.82 12.42 12.35
C ASP A 116 -8.29 12.16 12.73
N SER A 117 -8.53 11.16 13.58
CA SER A 117 -9.89 10.82 14.03
C SER A 117 -10.58 11.90 14.86
N THR A 118 -9.84 12.87 15.38
CA THR A 118 -10.36 13.95 16.23
C THR A 118 -10.79 15.16 15.41
N THR A 119 -10.01 15.52 14.39
CA THR A 119 -10.29 16.69 13.53
C THR A 119 -10.91 16.32 12.19
N GLY A 120 -10.72 15.07 11.73
CA GLY A 120 -11.07 14.61 10.39
C GLY A 120 -10.08 15.06 9.30
N GLU A 121 -8.98 15.71 9.67
CA GLU A 121 -7.99 16.21 8.71
C GLU A 121 -7.12 15.08 8.16
N MET A 122 -6.77 15.18 6.88
CA MET A 122 -5.92 14.21 6.17
C MET A 122 -4.51 14.76 5.99
N TYR A 123 -3.52 13.97 6.37
CA TYR A 123 -2.11 14.31 6.30
C TYR A 123 -1.38 13.30 5.41
N ALA A 124 -0.57 13.78 4.45
CA ALA A 124 0.37 12.92 3.74
C ALA A 124 1.56 12.60 4.65
N ILE A 125 1.89 11.31 4.79
CA ILE A 125 2.92 10.83 5.73
C ILE A 125 4.17 10.29 5.02
N GLU A 126 4.02 9.71 3.83
CA GLU A 126 5.12 9.11 3.07
C GLU A 126 4.91 9.33 1.57
N CYS A 127 6.01 9.51 0.84
CA CYS A 127 6.04 9.53 -0.62
C CYS A 127 6.92 8.38 -1.13
N ASN A 128 6.36 7.55 -1.99
CA ASN A 128 6.96 6.40 -2.63
C ASN A 128 7.06 6.66 -4.15
N PRO A 129 8.20 7.15 -4.67
CA PRO A 129 8.39 7.43 -6.10
C PRO A 129 8.63 6.14 -6.91
N ARG A 130 7.69 5.19 -6.81
CA ARG A 130 7.75 3.85 -7.39
C ARG A 130 6.34 3.30 -7.54
N ALA A 131 6.19 2.22 -8.30
CA ALA A 131 4.95 1.48 -8.35
C ALA A 131 4.55 0.99 -6.95
N HIS A 132 3.25 1.06 -6.68
CA HIS A 132 2.63 0.58 -5.45
C HIS A 132 1.69 -0.57 -5.79
N THR A 133 1.62 -1.57 -4.91
CA THR A 133 0.83 -2.79 -5.12
C THR A 133 -0.66 -2.49 -5.34
N ALA A 134 -1.16 -1.33 -4.91
CA ALA A 134 -2.51 -0.84 -5.22
C ALA A 134 -2.85 -0.81 -6.72
N VAL A 135 -1.86 -0.85 -7.61
CA VAL A 135 -2.06 -1.06 -9.06
C VAL A 135 -2.84 -2.36 -9.37
N VAL A 136 -2.83 -3.35 -8.47
CA VAL A 136 -3.61 -4.59 -8.59
C VAL A 136 -5.10 -4.34 -8.77
N LEU A 137 -5.61 -3.18 -8.31
CA LEU A 137 -7.01 -2.78 -8.50
C LEU A 137 -7.40 -2.65 -9.98
N PHE A 138 -6.43 -2.50 -10.88
CA PHE A 138 -6.65 -2.47 -12.34
C PHE A 138 -6.45 -3.83 -13.04
N SER A 139 -6.09 -4.90 -12.32
CA SER A 139 -5.72 -6.18 -12.94
C SER A 139 -6.89 -6.93 -13.61
N ARG A 140 -8.13 -6.46 -13.47
CA ARG A 140 -9.29 -7.10 -14.11
C ARG A 140 -9.35 -6.80 -15.59
N PRO A 141 -9.55 -7.82 -16.44
CA PRO A 141 -9.88 -7.60 -17.83
C PRO A 141 -11.12 -6.72 -17.97
N GLY A 142 -10.95 -5.53 -18.55
CA GLY A 142 -12.02 -4.54 -18.63
C GLY A 142 -11.60 -3.25 -19.34
N PRO A 143 -12.54 -2.32 -19.56
CA PRO A 143 -12.26 -1.00 -20.11
C PRO A 143 -11.18 -0.23 -19.34
N GLU A 144 -11.18 -0.31 -18.01
CA GLU A 144 -10.28 0.38 -17.10
C GLU A 144 -8.85 -0.16 -17.23
N MET A 145 -8.66 -1.49 -17.26
CA MET A 145 -7.34 -2.10 -17.52
C MET A 145 -6.81 -1.70 -18.89
N ARG A 146 -7.65 -1.74 -19.94
CA ARG A 146 -7.24 -1.31 -21.28
C ARG A 146 -6.88 0.18 -21.33
N ALA A 147 -7.61 1.02 -20.60
CA ALA A 147 -7.32 2.45 -20.49
C ALA A 147 -6.01 2.70 -19.73
N MET A 148 -5.77 1.94 -18.65
CA MET A 148 -4.51 1.99 -17.91
C MET A 148 -3.35 1.62 -18.83
N VAL A 149 -3.44 0.50 -19.56
CA VAL A 149 -2.40 0.08 -20.52
C VAL A 149 -2.12 1.16 -21.56
N ARG A 150 -3.15 1.80 -22.14
CA ARG A 150 -2.96 2.93 -23.06
C ARG A 150 -2.24 4.11 -22.40
N ALA A 151 -2.58 4.43 -21.14
CA ALA A 151 -1.91 5.49 -20.39
C ALA A 151 -0.41 5.17 -20.14
N TYR A 152 -0.07 3.91 -19.87
CA TYR A 152 1.34 3.47 -19.79
C TYR A 152 2.05 3.60 -21.13
N LEU A 153 1.42 3.19 -22.23
CA LEU A 153 2.01 3.30 -23.57
C LEU A 153 2.21 4.75 -24.02
N ALA A 154 1.39 5.69 -23.52
CA ALA A 154 1.56 7.11 -23.80
C ALA A 154 2.89 7.68 -23.27
N ALA A 155 3.51 7.05 -22.28
CA ALA A 155 4.85 7.43 -21.81
C ALA A 155 5.94 7.20 -22.89
N LEU A 156 5.69 6.29 -23.84
CA LEU A 156 6.64 5.92 -24.89
C LEU A 156 6.48 6.74 -26.18
N ASP A 157 5.39 7.49 -26.34
CA ASP A 157 5.11 8.22 -27.58
C ASP A 157 5.76 9.62 -27.57
N PRO A 158 6.83 9.87 -28.34
CA PRO A 158 7.53 11.16 -28.34
C PRO A 158 6.69 12.30 -28.94
N PHE A 159 5.65 12.00 -29.73
CA PHE A 159 4.89 13.01 -30.48
C PHE A 159 3.75 13.65 -29.68
N SER A 160 3.39 13.13 -28.51
CA SER A 160 2.31 13.72 -27.69
C SER A 160 2.70 15.02 -26.97
N GLN A 161 3.91 15.57 -27.20
CA GLN A 161 4.32 16.88 -26.66
C GLN A 161 3.66 18.06 -27.39
N THR A 162 3.31 17.92 -28.68
CA THR A 162 2.71 19.00 -29.47
C THR A 162 1.23 19.26 -29.16
N ASP A 163 0.57 18.37 -28.42
CA ASP A 163 -0.83 18.56 -27.99
C ASP A 163 -0.96 19.36 -26.70
N ASN A 164 0.14 19.62 -25.98
CA ASN A 164 0.13 20.38 -24.72
C ASN A 164 -0.26 21.86 -24.92
N GLU A 165 -0.17 22.43 -26.13
CA GLU A 165 -0.64 23.80 -26.40
C GLU A 165 -2.11 23.88 -26.84
N ARG A 166 -2.78 22.74 -27.09
CA ARG A 166 -4.20 22.71 -27.52
C ARG A 166 -5.14 21.96 -26.57
N ALA A 167 -4.63 21.39 -25.47
CA ALA A 167 -5.38 20.51 -24.57
C ALA A 167 -6.01 21.19 -23.33
N ASP A 168 -6.25 22.51 -23.35
CA ASP A 168 -6.89 23.23 -22.23
C ASP A 168 -8.43 23.22 -22.28
N THR A 169 -9.05 22.38 -23.12
CA THR A 169 -10.53 22.36 -23.25
C THR A 169 -11.18 20.97 -23.15
N GLY A 170 -10.43 19.93 -22.77
CA GLY A 170 -10.98 18.59 -22.61
C GLY A 170 -10.34 17.88 -21.44
N ALA A 171 -11.08 17.73 -20.34
CA ALA A 171 -10.67 16.94 -19.17
C ALA A 171 -10.10 15.58 -19.64
N HIS A 172 -8.78 15.42 -19.65
CA HIS A 172 -8.16 14.12 -19.80
C HIS A 172 -8.61 13.28 -18.62
N ARG A 173 -9.65 12.46 -18.85
CA ARG A 173 -10.28 11.62 -17.83
C ARG A 173 -9.22 10.71 -17.25
N ILE A 174 -8.92 10.90 -15.97
CA ILE A 174 -8.03 10.03 -15.22
C ILE A 174 -8.60 8.62 -15.25
N VAL A 175 -7.73 7.65 -15.49
CA VAL A 175 -8.08 6.24 -15.40
C VAL A 175 -8.05 5.84 -13.93
N ALA A 176 -9.19 5.41 -13.40
CA ALA A 176 -9.35 4.97 -12.02
C ALA A 176 -10.02 3.60 -11.96
N PRO A 177 -9.85 2.83 -10.88
CA PRO A 177 -10.58 1.58 -10.69
C PRO A 177 -12.09 1.82 -10.66
N PRO A 178 -12.92 0.82 -11.00
CA PRO A 178 -14.38 0.95 -10.94
C PRO A 178 -14.88 1.21 -9.51
N ASP A 179 -15.81 2.15 -9.34
CA ASP A 179 -16.42 2.48 -8.03
C ASP A 179 -17.20 1.30 -7.43
N THR A 180 -17.75 0.43 -8.27
CA THR A 180 -18.46 -0.79 -7.87
C THR A 180 -17.69 -2.00 -8.37
N ALA A 181 -16.63 -2.37 -7.65
CA ALA A 181 -15.81 -3.51 -8.02
C ALA A 181 -16.49 -4.83 -7.61
N THR A 182 -16.67 -5.75 -8.58
CA THR A 182 -16.95 -7.18 -8.33
C THR A 182 -15.83 -8.02 -8.93
N PRO A 183 -15.01 -8.74 -8.13
CA PRO A 183 -14.99 -8.78 -6.67
C PRO A 183 -14.72 -7.44 -5.93
N PRO A 184 -15.05 -7.33 -4.63
CA PRO A 184 -14.92 -6.10 -3.86
C PRO A 184 -13.47 -5.70 -3.55
N GLY A 185 -12.50 -6.60 -3.74
CA GLY A 185 -11.10 -6.31 -3.47
C GLY A 185 -10.15 -7.45 -3.84
N TYR A 186 -8.88 -7.26 -3.47
CA TYR A 186 -7.78 -8.20 -3.64
C TYR A 186 -7.15 -8.57 -2.31
N TYR A 187 -6.74 -9.83 -2.18
CA TYR A 187 -6.11 -10.39 -0.99
C TYR A 187 -5.02 -11.40 -1.38
N TRP A 188 -4.17 -11.78 -0.44
CA TRP A 188 -3.17 -12.85 -0.62
C TRP A 188 -3.51 -14.02 0.28
N ILE A 189 -3.92 -15.14 -0.32
CA ILE A 189 -4.47 -16.28 0.42
C ILE A 189 -3.51 -16.85 1.46
N GLY A 190 -2.20 -16.87 1.18
CA GLY A 190 -1.23 -17.37 2.14
C GLY A 190 -1.08 -16.48 3.38
N HIS A 191 -1.33 -15.17 3.26
CA HIS A 191 -1.39 -14.28 4.42
C HIS A 191 -2.64 -14.57 5.24
N ASP A 192 -3.81 -14.56 4.60
CA ASP A 192 -5.08 -14.76 5.29
C ASP A 192 -5.19 -16.16 5.91
N LEU A 193 -4.59 -17.19 5.30
CA LEU A 193 -4.51 -18.53 5.90
C LEU A 193 -3.75 -18.51 7.24
N VAL A 194 -2.64 -17.78 7.31
CA VAL A 194 -1.88 -17.67 8.55
C VAL A 194 -2.64 -16.82 9.57
N GLU A 195 -3.11 -15.64 9.17
CA GLU A 195 -3.74 -14.65 10.06
C GLU A 195 -5.10 -15.10 10.60
N TYR A 196 -5.95 -15.70 9.75
CA TYR A 196 -7.34 -16.00 10.10
C TYR A 196 -7.61 -17.48 10.38
N VAL A 197 -6.65 -18.37 10.13
CA VAL A 197 -6.80 -19.81 10.40
C VAL A 197 -5.70 -20.33 11.33
N LEU A 198 -4.43 -20.26 10.93
CA LEU A 198 -3.36 -20.91 11.68
C LEU A 198 -3.06 -20.22 13.02
N ASP A 199 -2.96 -18.88 13.05
CA ASP A 199 -2.75 -18.12 14.29
C ASP A 199 -3.93 -18.27 15.27
N PRO A 200 -5.21 -18.09 14.87
CA PRO A 200 -6.35 -18.30 15.77
C PRO A 200 -6.43 -19.73 16.32
N LEU A 201 -6.15 -20.74 15.50
CA LEU A 201 -6.11 -22.14 15.96
C LEU A 201 -4.97 -22.38 16.95
N TRP A 202 -3.80 -21.82 16.70
CA TRP A 202 -2.68 -21.88 17.66
C TRP A 202 -3.02 -21.18 18.98
N ARG A 203 -3.67 -20.02 18.92
CA ARG A 203 -4.13 -19.26 20.09
C ARG A 203 -5.24 -19.98 20.84
N LEU A 204 -6.07 -20.78 20.16
CA LEU A 204 -7.03 -21.68 20.81
C LEU A 204 -6.33 -22.79 21.59
N ILE A 205 -5.38 -23.48 20.96
CA ILE A 205 -4.64 -24.61 21.59
C ILE A 205 -3.78 -24.11 22.76
N THR A 206 -3.32 -22.86 22.71
CA THR A 206 -2.58 -22.20 23.80
C THR A 206 -3.48 -21.45 24.80
N PHE A 207 -4.80 -21.62 24.72
CA PHE A 207 -5.80 -21.02 25.62
C PHE A 207 -5.78 -19.49 25.67
N ARG A 208 -5.33 -18.84 24.61
CA ARG A 208 -5.28 -17.37 24.44
C ARG A 208 -6.47 -16.80 23.66
N LEU A 209 -7.28 -17.66 23.04
CA LEU A 209 -8.45 -17.28 22.24
C LEU A 209 -9.59 -18.28 22.45
N GLY A 210 -10.83 -17.79 22.50
CA GLY A 210 -12.02 -18.62 22.64
C GLY A 210 -12.50 -19.22 21.31
N VAL A 211 -13.24 -20.33 21.37
CA VAL A 211 -13.75 -21.03 20.18
C VAL A 211 -14.59 -20.13 19.27
N VAL A 212 -15.46 -19.29 19.84
CA VAL A 212 -16.32 -18.39 19.06
C VAL A 212 -15.48 -17.43 18.20
N ALA A 213 -14.44 -16.81 18.79
CA ALA A 213 -13.57 -15.91 18.05
C ALA A 213 -12.79 -16.61 16.93
N VAL A 214 -12.41 -17.88 17.12
CA VAL A 214 -11.79 -18.68 16.05
C VAL A 214 -12.77 -18.92 14.90
N VAL A 215 -14.03 -19.24 15.21
CA VAL A 215 -15.06 -19.43 14.19
C VAL A 215 -15.27 -18.14 13.40
N ASP A 216 -15.30 -16.98 14.05
CA ASP A 216 -15.42 -15.68 13.39
C ASP A 216 -14.24 -15.42 12.44
N CYS A 217 -13.00 -15.68 12.87
CA CYS A 217 -11.81 -15.55 12.02
C CYS A 217 -11.88 -16.46 10.79
N VAL A 218 -12.21 -17.75 10.98
CA VAL A 218 -12.31 -18.71 9.88
C VAL A 218 -13.46 -18.36 8.93
N TRP A 219 -14.56 -17.83 9.45
CA TRP A 219 -15.66 -17.32 8.64
C TRP A 219 -15.24 -16.13 7.78
N GLU A 220 -14.45 -15.21 8.34
CA GLU A 220 -13.90 -14.09 7.58
C GLU A 220 -12.95 -14.55 6.47
N PHE A 221 -12.06 -15.52 6.75
CA PHE A 221 -11.23 -16.17 5.74
C PHE A 221 -12.08 -16.77 4.60
N ALA A 222 -13.09 -17.58 4.94
CA ALA A 222 -13.96 -18.20 3.95
C ALA A 222 -14.71 -17.14 3.13
N GLY A 223 -15.20 -16.09 3.79
CA GLY A 223 -15.87 -14.97 3.16
C GLY A 223 -14.99 -14.21 2.18
N ARG A 224 -13.69 -14.04 2.47
CA ARG A 224 -12.71 -13.43 1.55
C ARG A 224 -12.36 -14.38 0.42
N ALA A 225 -12.09 -15.65 0.70
CA ALA A 225 -11.76 -16.65 -0.31
C ALA A 225 -12.85 -16.81 -1.38
N MET A 226 -14.12 -16.69 -1.00
CA MET A 226 -15.25 -16.78 -1.94
C MET A 226 -15.51 -15.49 -2.72
N ARG A 227 -15.30 -14.33 -2.09
CA ARG A 227 -15.74 -13.04 -2.65
C ARG A 227 -14.63 -12.22 -3.24
N TRP A 228 -13.39 -12.31 -2.75
CA TRP A 228 -12.27 -11.46 -3.15
C TRP A 228 -11.41 -12.16 -4.21
N LYS A 229 -10.64 -11.38 -4.98
CA LYS A 229 -9.71 -11.92 -5.97
C LYS A 229 -8.35 -12.14 -5.33
N GLU A 230 -7.79 -13.32 -5.49
CA GLU A 230 -6.41 -13.57 -5.08
C GLU A 230 -5.45 -12.74 -5.97
N GLY A 231 -4.50 -12.05 -5.35
CA GLY A 231 -3.69 -11.01 -5.98
C GLY A 231 -2.62 -11.49 -6.96
N THR A 232 -2.28 -12.78 -6.95
CA THR A 232 -1.22 -13.40 -7.76
C THR A 232 -1.77 -14.41 -8.77
N PHE A 233 -2.89 -15.05 -8.46
CA PHE A 233 -3.45 -16.16 -9.21
C PHE A 233 -4.23 -15.67 -10.41
N GLU A 234 -3.74 -16.02 -11.59
CA GLU A 234 -4.47 -15.88 -12.83
C GLU A 234 -4.76 -17.25 -13.44
N VAL A 235 -5.99 -17.46 -13.92
CA VAL A 235 -6.40 -18.75 -14.50
C VAL A 235 -5.58 -19.06 -15.76
N TRP A 236 -5.21 -18.03 -16.51
CA TRP A 236 -4.44 -18.14 -17.75
C TRP A 236 -2.92 -18.24 -17.51
N ASP A 237 -2.44 -17.86 -16.31
CA ASP A 237 -1.05 -18.00 -15.89
C ASP A 237 -0.97 -18.30 -14.37
N PRO A 238 -1.19 -19.57 -13.97
CA PRO A 238 -1.18 -19.96 -12.57
C PRO A 238 0.24 -20.13 -12.00
N LEU A 239 1.27 -20.06 -12.85
CA LEU A 239 2.64 -20.38 -12.45
C LEU A 239 3.22 -19.41 -11.40
N PRO A 240 3.04 -18.07 -11.50
CA PRO A 240 3.48 -17.15 -10.46
C PRO A 240 2.90 -17.47 -9.08
N PHE A 241 1.60 -17.78 -9.01
CA PHE A 241 0.94 -18.18 -7.77
C PHE A 241 1.53 -19.48 -7.21
N PHE A 242 1.69 -20.50 -8.07
CA PHE A 242 2.26 -21.77 -7.66
C PHE A 242 3.68 -21.59 -7.10
N VAL A 243 4.54 -20.88 -7.84
CA VAL A 243 5.92 -20.61 -7.43
C VAL A 243 5.95 -19.80 -6.14
N LEU A 244 5.12 -18.77 -5.99
CA LEU A 244 5.09 -17.94 -4.78
C LEU A 244 4.88 -18.79 -3.52
N TYR A 245 3.85 -19.64 -3.52
CA TYR A 245 3.44 -20.38 -2.32
C TYR A 245 4.13 -21.72 -2.12
N HIS A 246 4.54 -22.40 -3.20
CA HIS A 246 5.10 -23.75 -3.12
C HIS A 246 6.62 -23.80 -3.31
N VAL A 247 7.24 -22.70 -3.78
CA VAL A 247 8.69 -22.64 -4.02
C VAL A 247 9.31 -21.46 -3.26
N TYR A 248 8.95 -20.23 -3.59
CA TYR A 248 9.60 -19.02 -3.07
C TYR A 248 9.52 -18.93 -1.56
N TRP A 249 8.30 -18.90 -0.98
CA TRP A 249 8.15 -18.76 0.48
C TRP A 249 8.72 -19.94 1.27
N PRO A 250 8.48 -21.22 0.89
CA PRO A 250 9.12 -22.36 1.54
C PRO A 250 10.66 -22.27 1.53
N VAL A 251 11.27 -21.94 0.39
CA VAL A 251 12.72 -21.79 0.26
C VAL A 251 13.22 -20.59 1.06
N ALA A 252 12.57 -19.43 0.98
CA ALA A 252 12.97 -18.23 1.70
C ALA A 252 12.95 -18.43 3.23
N ILE A 253 11.92 -19.09 3.74
CA ILE A 253 11.81 -19.42 5.17
C ILE A 253 12.86 -20.46 5.57
N PHE A 254 13.06 -21.50 4.77
CA PHE A 254 14.09 -22.51 5.02
C PHE A 254 15.49 -21.91 5.04
N MET A 255 15.81 -21.04 4.07
CA MET A 255 17.11 -20.37 4.00
C MET A 255 17.32 -19.42 5.18
N ALA A 256 16.29 -18.67 5.58
CA ALA A 256 16.37 -17.83 6.79
C ALA A 256 16.65 -18.67 8.04
N TRP A 257 15.98 -19.82 8.19
CA TRP A 257 16.23 -20.76 9.28
C TRP A 257 17.64 -21.36 9.23
N TRP A 258 18.07 -21.84 8.05
CA TRP A 258 19.39 -22.45 7.84
C TRP A 258 20.55 -21.49 8.16
N GLU A 259 20.39 -20.22 7.78
CA GLU A 259 21.37 -19.16 8.02
C GLU A 259 21.26 -18.55 9.43
N GLY A 260 20.31 -18.99 10.26
CA GLY A 260 20.06 -18.44 11.58
C GLY A 260 19.52 -17.01 11.60
N ARG A 261 19.00 -16.52 10.47
CA ARG A 261 18.41 -15.18 10.33
C ARG A 261 17.03 -15.15 10.99
N ARG A 262 16.87 -14.26 11.96
CA ARG A 262 15.57 -13.99 12.60
C ARG A 262 14.79 -12.95 11.81
N TRP A 263 13.48 -13.11 11.78
CA TRP A 263 12.56 -12.20 11.12
C TRP A 263 11.34 -11.96 12.00
N SER A 264 10.73 -10.78 11.84
CA SER A 264 9.58 -10.34 12.62
C SER A 264 8.28 -10.37 11.81
N LYS A 265 8.36 -10.10 10.50
CA LYS A 265 7.20 -9.98 9.60
C LYS A 265 7.52 -10.48 8.20
N LEU A 266 6.51 -11.00 7.51
CA LEU A 266 6.57 -11.39 6.09
C LEU A 266 5.47 -10.65 5.33
N ASN A 267 5.86 -9.92 4.28
CA ASN A 267 4.92 -9.27 3.38
C ASN A 267 4.81 -10.12 2.10
N VAL A 268 3.72 -10.88 2.00
CA VAL A 268 3.48 -11.87 0.94
C VAL A 268 3.38 -11.22 -0.43
N SER A 269 2.77 -10.04 -0.53
CA SER A 269 2.54 -9.35 -1.80
C SER A 269 3.80 -8.75 -2.40
N THR A 270 4.74 -8.29 -1.56
CA THR A 270 6.01 -7.68 -2.01
C THR A 270 7.21 -8.61 -1.88
N THR A 271 6.99 -9.86 -1.44
CA THR A 271 8.04 -10.88 -1.24
C THR A 271 9.11 -10.49 -0.21
N LYS A 272 8.81 -9.54 0.68
CA LYS A 272 9.76 -8.96 1.64
C LYS A 272 9.69 -9.65 3.00
N MET A 273 10.87 -9.99 3.55
CA MET A 273 11.06 -10.49 4.91
C MET A 273 11.74 -9.41 5.76
N PHE A 274 11.12 -9.03 6.86
CA PHE A 274 11.65 -8.01 7.77
C PHE A 274 12.50 -8.68 8.85
N ALA A 275 13.80 -8.39 8.86
CA ALA A 275 14.73 -8.93 9.84
C ALA A 275 14.46 -8.39 11.26
N CYS A 276 14.93 -9.13 12.26
CA CYS A 276 14.98 -8.67 13.66
C CYS A 276 16.30 -8.00 13.99
#